data_AF-A0A8S0FPG6-F1
#
_entry.id   AF-A0A8S0FPG6-F1
#
_cell.length_a   1.000
_cell.length_b   1.000
_cell.length_c   1.000
_cell.angle_alpha   90.00
_cell.angle_beta   90.00
_cell.angle_gamma   90.00
#
_symmetry.space_group_name_H-M   'P 1'
#
loop_
_entity.id
_entity.type
_entity.pdbx_description
1 polymer ?
#
loop_
_entity_poly.entity_id
_entity_poly.type
_entity_poly.pdbx_seq_one_letter_code
_entity_poly.pdbx_strand_id
1 'polypeptide(L)'
;MAKLYSDENQNGKYDAGTDVDVTANYDFAWVFNGNSKQLAAAGGIANASFDNNDIVIPQTNEQARTSLNGSDRNGKTGLAIPANGDGVQGYTLSIIYKHH
;
A
#
# COMPACT_ATOMS: atom_id res chain seq x y z
N MET A 1 -11.57 -6.36 -2.72
CA MET A 1 -11.30 -5.32 -1.73
C MET A 1 -10.77 -5.97 -0.47
N ALA A 2 -9.59 -5.53 -0.04
CA ALA A 2 -8.96 -5.87 1.21
C ALA A 2 -9.87 -5.44 2.35
N LYS A 3 -9.89 -6.26 3.40
CA LYS A 3 -10.72 -6.06 4.58
C LYS A 3 -9.87 -6.09 5.83
N LEU A 4 -10.26 -5.29 6.82
CA LEU A 4 -9.66 -5.26 8.14
C LEU A 4 -10.66 -5.87 9.13
N TYR A 5 -10.15 -6.76 9.97
CA TYR A 5 -10.94 -7.47 10.97
C TYR A 5 -10.35 -7.22 12.35
N SER A 6 -11.24 -6.95 13.32
CA SER A 6 -10.90 -6.94 14.74
C SER A 6 -10.95 -8.38 15.25
N ASP A 7 -9.84 -8.86 15.81
CA ASP A 7 -9.73 -10.16 16.46
C ASP A 7 -10.36 -10.07 17.85
N GLU A 8 -11.67 -10.36 17.92
CA GLU A 8 -12.47 -10.19 19.14
C GLU A 8 -12.12 -11.21 20.22
N ASN A 9 -11.58 -12.37 19.83
CA ASN A 9 -11.24 -13.45 20.76
C ASN A 9 -9.73 -13.54 21.07
N GLN A 10 -8.92 -12.70 20.45
CA GLN A 10 -7.47 -12.51 20.67
C GLN A 10 -6.64 -13.77 20.42
N ASN A 11 -7.04 -14.61 19.46
CA ASN A 11 -6.32 -15.85 19.17
C ASN A 11 -5.27 -15.72 18.05
N GLY A 12 -5.15 -14.54 17.44
CA GLY A 12 -4.17 -14.22 16.41
C GLY A 12 -4.49 -14.83 15.04
N LYS A 13 -5.74 -15.25 14.81
CA LYS A 13 -6.21 -15.83 13.55
C LYS A 13 -7.56 -15.22 13.18
N TYR A 14 -7.88 -15.26 11.89
CA TYR A 14 -9.20 -14.84 11.45
C TYR A 14 -10.25 -15.93 11.76
N ASP A 15 -11.28 -15.57 12.52
CA ASP A 15 -12.42 -16.43 12.83
C ASP A 15 -13.73 -15.87 12.25
N ALA A 16 -14.23 -16.53 11.21
CA ALA A 16 -15.49 -16.19 10.59
C ALA A 16 -16.66 -16.24 11.60
N GLY A 17 -17.39 -15.13 11.72
CA GLY A 17 -18.53 -15.00 12.63
C GLY A 17 -18.16 -14.62 14.06
N THR A 18 -16.87 -14.55 14.40
CA THR A 18 -16.40 -13.96 15.67
C THR A 18 -15.77 -12.60 15.40
N ASP A 19 -14.91 -12.52 14.39
CA ASP A 19 -14.22 -11.29 14.07
C ASP A 19 -15.12 -10.30 13.36
N VAL A 20 -14.96 -9.02 13.71
CA VAL A 20 -15.79 -7.94 13.19
C VAL A 20 -15.07 -7.25 12.03
N ASP A 21 -15.76 -7.12 10.89
CA ASP A 21 -15.29 -6.29 9.78
C ASP A 21 -15.29 -4.83 10.22
N VAL A 22 -14.10 -4.28 10.42
CA VAL A 22 -13.86 -2.89 10.84
C VAL A 22 -13.29 -2.08 9.68
N THR A 23 -13.36 -2.56 8.44
CA THR A 23 -12.79 -1.86 7.27
C THR A 23 -13.33 -0.44 7.15
N ALA A 24 -14.62 -0.24 7.44
CA ALA A 24 -15.26 1.07 7.42
C ALA A 24 -14.91 1.96 8.62
N ASN A 25 -14.01 1.54 9.53
CA ASN A 25 -13.52 2.30 10.68
C ASN A 25 -12.13 2.91 10.49
N TYR A 26 -11.50 2.61 9.35
CA TYR A 26 -10.12 3.00 9.08
C TYR A 26 -9.97 3.55 7.67
N ASP A 27 -9.24 4.66 7.57
CA ASP A 27 -8.59 5.04 6.32
C ASP A 27 -7.25 4.31 6.21
N PHE A 28 -6.90 3.78 5.04
CA PHE A 28 -5.59 3.22 4.76
C PHE A 28 -5.01 3.65 3.41
N ALA A 29 -3.68 3.69 3.36
CA ALA A 29 -2.92 4.01 2.16
C ALA A 29 -1.71 3.08 2.01
N TRP A 30 -1.38 2.74 0.77
CA TRP A 30 -0.28 1.85 0.44
C TRP A 30 1.07 2.57 0.43
N VAL A 31 2.08 1.96 1.06
CA VAL A 31 3.44 2.49 1.11
C VAL A 31 4.42 1.42 0.64
N PHE A 32 5.21 1.78 -0.37
CA PHE A 32 6.37 1.03 -0.82
C PHE A 32 7.57 1.45 0.03
N ASN A 33 8.22 0.50 0.70
CA ASN A 33 9.37 0.77 1.57
C ASN A 33 10.67 0.25 0.97
N GLY A 34 11.77 0.82 1.44
CA GLY A 34 13.12 0.45 1.02
C GLY A 34 13.48 1.11 -0.31
N ASN A 35 14.28 0.39 -1.10
CA ASN A 35 14.79 0.88 -2.36
C ASN A 35 14.45 -0.09 -3.49
N SER A 36 14.31 0.46 -4.69
CA SER A 36 14.19 -0.34 -5.91
C SER A 36 15.45 -1.19 -6.13
N LYS A 37 15.30 -2.34 -6.78
CA LYS A 37 16.38 -3.31 -6.95
C LYS A 37 17.49 -2.81 -7.87
N GLN A 38 17.14 -2.13 -8.95
CA GLN A 38 18.11 -1.73 -9.99
C GLN A 38 18.71 -0.35 -9.77
N LEU A 39 17.88 0.66 -9.49
CA LEU A 39 18.32 2.06 -9.44
C LEU A 39 18.43 2.60 -8.01
N ALA A 40 18.13 1.76 -7.01
CA ALA A 40 18.07 2.15 -5.61
C ALA A 40 17.14 3.36 -5.36
N ALA A 41 16.13 3.57 -6.22
CA ALA A 41 15.16 4.64 -6.04
C ALA A 41 14.41 4.42 -4.71
N ALA A 42 14.21 5.48 -3.93
CA ALA A 42 13.54 5.37 -2.64
C ALA A 42 12.05 5.05 -2.84
N GLY A 43 11.52 4.21 -1.97
CA GLY A 43 10.08 3.96 -1.89
C GLY A 43 9.32 5.18 -1.40
N GLY A 44 7.99 5.10 -1.44
CA GLY A 44 7.12 6.17 -1.01
C GLY A 44 5.66 5.74 -0.97
N ILE A 45 4.79 6.69 -0.60
CA ILE A 45 3.35 6.48 -0.58
C ILE A 45 2.78 6.48 -2.01
N ALA A 46 1.96 5.47 -2.31
CA ALA A 46 1.36 5.32 -3.62
C ALA A 46 0.34 6.42 -3.92
N ASN A 47 -0.05 6.51 -5.20
CA ASN A 47 -1.14 7.37 -5.66
C ASN A 47 -2.40 7.22 -4.78
N ALA A 48 -3.03 8.35 -4.43
CA ALA A 48 -4.23 8.39 -3.60
C ALA A 48 -5.45 7.71 -4.24
N SER A 49 -5.43 7.44 -5.55
CA SER A 49 -6.47 6.64 -6.22
C SER A 49 -6.57 5.20 -5.68
N PHE A 50 -5.57 4.72 -4.95
CA PHE A 50 -5.57 3.41 -4.30
C PHE A 50 -5.89 3.48 -2.79
N ASP A 51 -6.16 4.66 -2.24
CA ASP A 51 -6.58 4.78 -0.84
C ASP A 51 -7.89 4.05 -0.64
N ASN A 52 -8.01 3.33 0.48
CA ASN A 52 -9.20 2.56 0.84
C ASN A 52 -9.62 1.54 -0.24
N ASN A 53 -8.68 1.15 -1.11
CA ASN A 53 -8.92 0.26 -2.24
C ASN A 53 -7.76 -0.74 -2.40
N ASP A 54 -8.01 -1.80 -3.17
CA ASP A 54 -6.97 -2.77 -3.53
C ASP A 54 -5.90 -2.11 -4.40
N ILE A 55 -4.63 -2.36 -4.09
CA ILE A 55 -3.53 -2.07 -5.01
C ILE A 55 -3.35 -3.26 -5.95
N VAL A 56 -3.49 -3.01 -7.25
CA VAL A 56 -3.17 -4.00 -8.27
C VAL A 56 -1.73 -3.80 -8.69
N ILE A 57 -0.88 -4.82 -8.47
CA ILE A 57 0.52 -4.75 -8.89
C ILE A 57 0.59 -4.75 -10.42
N PRO A 58 1.12 -3.68 -11.05
CA PRO A 58 1.12 -3.58 -12.50
C PRO A 58 2.08 -4.58 -13.15
N GLN A 59 1.71 -5.07 -14.33
CA GLN A 59 2.46 -6.09 -15.07
C GLN A 59 3.78 -5.54 -15.65
N THR A 60 3.84 -4.24 -15.92
CA THR A 60 5.00 -3.59 -16.54
C THR A 60 5.53 -2.44 -15.70
N ASN A 61 6.83 -2.16 -15.82
CA ASN A 61 7.48 -1.06 -15.12
C ASN A 61 6.87 0.30 -15.48
N GLU A 62 6.48 0.48 -16.74
CA GLU A 62 5.87 1.72 -17.22
C GLU A 62 4.45 1.93 -16.66
N GLN A 63 3.66 0.86 -16.56
CA GLN A 63 2.35 0.94 -15.89
C GLN A 63 2.53 1.20 -14.38
N ALA A 64 3.50 0.58 -13.73
CA ALA A 64 3.83 0.88 -12.33
C ALA A 64 4.15 2.36 -12.15
N ARG A 65 5.03 2.91 -12.99
CA ARG A 65 5.39 4.33 -12.97
C ARG A 65 4.20 5.26 -13.14
N THR A 66 3.34 4.98 -14.11
CA THR A 66 2.24 5.88 -14.47
C THR A 66 1.06 5.79 -13.52
N SER A 67 0.79 4.61 -12.94
CA SER A 67 -0.34 4.42 -12.03
C SER A 67 0.02 4.64 -10.55
N LEU A 68 1.17 4.14 -10.09
CA LEU A 68 1.50 4.08 -8.66
C LEU A 68 2.15 5.34 -8.13
N ASN A 69 2.80 6.14 -9.00
CA ASN A 69 3.46 7.36 -8.56
C ASN A 69 2.46 8.30 -7.86
N GLY A 70 2.85 8.77 -6.69
CA GLY A 70 2.00 9.53 -5.78
C GLY A 70 2.64 10.86 -5.40
N SER A 71 1.88 11.67 -4.65
CA SER A 71 2.36 12.91 -4.05
C SER A 71 2.57 12.73 -2.54
N ASP A 72 3.39 13.61 -1.97
CA ASP A 72 3.63 13.66 -0.52
C ASP A 72 2.32 13.84 0.24
N ARG A 73 2.04 12.94 1.18
CA ARG A 73 0.84 12.96 2.03
C ARG A 73 1.00 12.03 3.22
N ASN A 74 0.18 12.22 4.25
CA ASN A 74 0.21 11.40 5.48
C ASN A 74 1.60 11.30 6.12
N GLY A 75 2.42 12.36 6.03
CA GLY A 75 3.79 12.38 6.55
C GLY A 75 4.79 11.49 5.80
N LYS A 76 4.46 11.05 4.58
CA LYS A 76 5.30 10.22 3.71
C LYS A 76 5.60 10.95 2.41
N THR A 77 6.82 10.78 1.90
CA THR A 77 7.17 11.19 0.54
C THR A 77 6.42 10.33 -0.48
N GLY A 78 5.94 10.94 -1.56
CA GLY A 78 5.27 10.29 -2.67
C GLY A 78 6.20 9.30 -3.37
N LEU A 79 5.65 8.15 -3.78
CA LEU A 79 6.38 7.20 -4.61
C LEU A 79 6.72 7.86 -5.95
N ALA A 80 8.00 7.79 -6.33
CA ALA A 80 8.51 8.32 -7.58
C ALA A 80 9.36 7.27 -8.32
N ILE A 81 8.70 6.36 -9.02
CA ILE A 81 9.36 5.43 -9.94
C ILE A 81 9.91 6.24 -11.13
N PRO A 82 11.19 6.09 -11.50
CA PRO A 82 11.77 6.78 -12.66
C PRO A 82 11.40 6.09 -14.00
N ALA A 83 11.55 6.80 -15.12
CA ALA A 83 11.18 6.32 -16.47
C ALA A 83 11.91 5.03 -16.92
N ASN A 84 13.13 4.83 -16.44
CA ASN A 84 13.95 3.63 -16.65
C ASN A 84 13.99 2.71 -15.42
N GLY A 85 13.03 2.89 -14.49
CA GLY A 85 12.93 2.12 -13.27
C GLY A 85 12.46 0.69 -13.48
N ASP A 86 12.61 -0.10 -12.42
CA ASP A 86 12.24 -1.50 -12.30
C ASP A 86 10.80 -1.71 -11.78
N GLY A 87 9.96 -0.68 -11.91
CA GLY A 87 8.57 -0.69 -11.46
C GLY A 87 8.50 -0.83 -9.95
N VAL A 88 7.95 -1.96 -9.47
CA VAL A 88 7.77 -2.25 -8.04
C VAL A 88 8.85 -3.16 -7.44
N GLN A 89 9.83 -3.59 -8.23
CA GLN A 89 10.80 -4.61 -7.80
C GLN A 89 11.76 -4.07 -6.73
N GLY A 90 12.03 -4.90 -5.72
CA GLY A 90 12.93 -4.56 -4.60
C GLY A 90 12.23 -3.90 -3.41
N TYR A 91 11.13 -3.17 -3.65
CA TYR A 91 10.33 -2.62 -2.57
C TYR A 91 9.62 -3.70 -1.75
N THR A 92 9.44 -3.42 -0.47
CA THR A 92 8.47 -4.14 0.37
C THR A 92 7.18 -3.32 0.46
N LEU A 93 6.05 -3.98 0.70
CA LEU A 93 4.74 -3.33 0.74
C LEU A 93 4.18 -3.32 2.17
N SER A 94 3.62 -2.19 2.56
CA SER A 94 2.90 -2.01 3.82
C SER A 94 1.71 -1.09 3.64
N ILE A 95 0.85 -1.02 4.65
CA ILE A 95 -0.17 0.02 4.76
C ILE A 95 0.15 0.94 5.94
N ILE A 96 -0.19 2.21 5.80
CA ILE A 96 -0.45 3.09 6.94
C ILE A 96 -1.96 3.19 7.10
N TYR A 97 -2.42 3.29 8.35
CA TYR A 97 -3.85 3.36 8.64
C TYR A 97 -4.14 4.40 9.72
N LYS A 98 -5.36 4.94 9.71
CA LYS A 98 -5.87 5.87 10.71
C LYS A 98 -7.30 5.49 11.06
N HIS A 99 -7.56 5.25 12.35
CA HIS A 99 -8.92 5.11 12.87
C HIS A 99 -9.59 6.48 12.93
N HIS A 100 -10.89 6.56 12.66
CA HIS A 100 -11.67 7.79 12.84
C HIS A 100 -12.40 7.90 14.18
#